data_AF-A0AAD8Y939-F1
#
_entry.id   AF-A0AAD8Y939-F1
#
_cell.length_a   1.000
_cell.length_b   1.000
_cell.length_c   1.000
_cell.angle_alpha   90.00
_cell.angle_beta   90.00
_cell.angle_gamma   90.00
#
_symmetry.space_group_name_H-M   'P 1'
#
loop_
_entity.id
_entity.type
_entity.pdbx_description
1 polymer ?
#
loop_
_entity_poly.entity_id
_entity_poly.type
_entity_poly.pdbx_seq_one_letter_code
_entity_poly.pdbx_strand_id
1 'polypeptide(L)'
;MVTIYADGSAAACDDGDDTCPDSSSSTKKSKRCLHPSDFQHRVASFFDNESESILTLLRGTVDKVISNEDAKELVGLLPLSDFVESSGYETDNKDRAQYTAPVAYAGLGLKELSTSNEERYTKLLQIREKIRSATESSLNLCPGLLKIDYTTIAQKTEGGAHRAHADNCVHYFDDKAKTAVCDPSRQHPYPKRVAASILYLNDPADGNFNGGEFYFANRTHFGEVEDSGRVAVETGKMIYFTSGVENLHGALKVERDSSSEQDGGTTIPRRLAIAMWYVFDESLEEFVPTFQASEEEATSSLGGLKPRKVYDPNDPNAPKELFTLSIPDRIDISSLFQSAGAYLVSQQNKPLAGSWTISQYGEDTLHVLFKDHSAMFSLDFGVALIEATSHAKASVVVERHTDGSRAASLQYMLQESVLLHGLLDYLSNVILNESSGGAEEEYVGHAMEKARDTLPARRAS
;
A
#
# COMPACT_ATOMS: atom_id res chain seq x y z
N MET A 1 9.00 10.90 -32.78
CA MET A 1 9.75 9.96 -31.92
C MET A 1 11.19 10.44 -31.83
N VAL A 2 11.57 11.03 -30.70
CA VAL A 2 12.96 11.40 -30.41
C VAL A 2 13.45 10.41 -29.36
N THR A 3 14.22 9.42 -29.76
CA THR A 3 14.86 8.47 -28.85
C THR A 3 16.05 9.17 -28.19
N ILE A 4 15.96 9.45 -26.89
CA ILE A 4 17.07 9.99 -26.11
C ILE A 4 17.81 8.81 -25.50
N TYR A 5 19.02 8.53 -26.00
CA TYR A 5 19.93 7.56 -25.38
C TYR A 5 20.62 8.21 -24.18
N ALA A 6 20.48 7.61 -23.00
CA ALA A 6 21.27 7.93 -21.83
C ALA A 6 22.49 7.00 -21.79
N ASP A 7 23.65 7.50 -22.22
CA ASP A 7 24.93 6.80 -22.07
C ASP A 7 25.59 7.21 -20.75
N GLY A 8 25.67 6.27 -19.81
CA GLY A 8 26.33 6.42 -18.52
C GLY A 8 27.67 5.70 -18.49
N SER A 9 28.77 6.44 -18.68
CA SER A 9 30.12 5.97 -18.40
C SER A 9 30.96 7.17 -17.95
N ALA A 10 31.06 7.38 -16.64
CA ALA A 10 32.02 8.32 -16.06
C ALA A 10 33.36 7.58 -15.88
N ALA A 11 34.35 7.95 -16.69
CA ALA A 11 35.73 7.52 -16.49
C ALA A 11 36.34 8.31 -15.32
N ALA A 12 36.95 7.59 -14.38
CA ALA A 12 37.76 8.16 -13.32
C ALA A 12 39.09 8.64 -13.90
N CYS A 13 39.45 9.91 -13.65
CA CYS A 13 40.81 10.40 -13.85
C CYS A 13 41.57 10.24 -12.54
N ASP A 14 42.71 9.55 -12.63
CA ASP A 14 43.64 9.26 -11.53
C ASP A 14 44.43 10.52 -11.16
N ASP A 15 44.65 10.73 -9.87
CA ASP A 15 45.30 11.92 -9.31
C ASP A 15 46.81 11.88 -9.56
N GLY A 16 47.29 12.70 -10.49
CA GLY A 16 48.69 13.14 -10.49
C GLY A 16 49.39 13.18 -11.84
N ASP A 17 49.00 14.10 -12.73
CA ASP A 17 49.97 14.78 -13.60
C ASP A 17 49.38 16.08 -14.17
N ASP A 18 50.14 17.17 -14.05
CA ASP A 18 49.67 18.57 -14.15
C ASP A 18 49.69 19.12 -15.60
N THR A 19 49.33 18.27 -16.58
CA THR A 19 49.28 18.68 -18.00
C THR A 19 48.17 17.97 -18.77
N CYS A 20 46.93 18.45 -18.67
CA CYS A 20 45.89 18.17 -19.65
C CYS A 20 45.70 19.39 -20.57
N PRO A 21 45.83 19.26 -21.90
CA PRO A 21 45.71 20.38 -22.82
C PRO A 21 44.26 20.86 -22.93
N ASP A 22 44.10 22.19 -22.94
CA ASP A 22 42.86 22.93 -23.18
C ASP A 22 42.12 22.39 -24.42
N SER A 23 41.11 21.55 -24.19
CA SER A 23 40.13 21.20 -25.20
C SER A 23 38.88 22.04 -24.96
N SER A 24 38.70 23.01 -25.86
CA SER A 24 37.45 23.74 -26.16
C SER A 24 36.28 23.45 -25.21
N SER A 25 36.13 24.35 -24.24
CA SER A 25 35.03 24.47 -23.28
C SER A 25 33.65 24.49 -23.97
N SER A 26 33.13 23.31 -24.27
CA SER A 26 31.70 23.05 -24.38
C SER A 26 31.21 22.89 -22.94
N THR A 27 30.81 24.01 -22.32
CA THR A 27 30.10 23.97 -21.03
C THR A 27 28.86 23.11 -21.22
N LYS A 28 28.95 21.82 -20.86
CA LYS A 28 27.79 20.97 -20.60
C LYS A 28 27.02 21.68 -19.50
N LYS A 29 26.05 22.52 -19.89
CA LYS A 29 25.07 23.09 -18.97
C LYS A 29 24.41 21.88 -18.33
N SER A 30 24.82 21.57 -17.09
CA SER A 30 24.14 20.58 -16.27
C SER A 30 22.66 20.93 -16.31
N LYS A 31 21.86 20.08 -16.95
CA LYS A 31 20.42 20.31 -17.03
C LYS A 31 19.92 20.28 -15.59
N ARG A 32 19.49 21.44 -15.10
CA ARG A 32 18.94 21.56 -13.75
C ARG A 32 17.67 20.71 -13.69
N CYS A 33 17.63 19.78 -12.73
CA CYS A 33 16.43 19.02 -12.41
C CYS A 33 15.38 19.95 -11.78
N LEU A 34 14.10 19.58 -11.90
CA LEU A 34 12.98 20.36 -11.37
C LEU A 34 12.71 19.99 -9.91
N HIS A 35 12.36 21.00 -9.12
CA HIS A 35 11.74 20.84 -7.82
C HIS A 35 10.20 20.79 -7.94
N PRO A 36 9.46 20.45 -6.86
CA PRO A 36 8.00 20.29 -6.91
C PRO A 36 7.27 21.51 -7.47
N SER A 37 7.67 22.73 -7.08
CA SER A 37 7.04 23.97 -7.56
C SER A 37 7.26 24.21 -9.05
N ASP A 38 8.47 23.95 -9.56
CA ASP A 38 8.77 24.08 -11.00
C ASP A 38 7.99 23.05 -11.82
N PHE A 39 7.84 21.83 -11.28
CA PHE A 39 7.05 20.78 -11.92
C PHE A 39 5.56 21.10 -11.94
N GLN A 40 5.00 21.56 -10.83
CA GLN A 40 3.60 22.01 -10.77
C GLN A 40 3.35 23.17 -11.74
N HIS A 41 4.28 24.12 -11.86
CA HIS A 41 4.17 25.20 -12.83
C HIS A 41 4.20 24.68 -14.28
N ARG A 42 5.03 23.68 -14.57
CA ARG A 42 5.04 23.01 -15.88
C ARG A 42 3.69 22.34 -16.18
N VAL A 43 3.13 21.60 -15.24
CA VAL A 43 1.79 20.99 -15.39
C VAL A 43 0.73 22.06 -15.59
N ALA A 44 0.75 23.16 -14.82
CA ALA A 44 -0.19 24.26 -14.97
C ALA A 44 -0.09 24.92 -16.37
N SER A 45 1.13 25.08 -16.90
CA SER A 45 1.35 25.69 -18.23
C SER A 45 0.72 24.92 -19.39
N PHE A 46 0.45 23.61 -19.20
CA PHE A 46 -0.32 22.84 -20.18
C PHE A 46 -1.74 23.40 -20.35
N PHE A 47 -2.39 23.84 -19.26
CA PHE A 47 -3.75 24.38 -19.32
C PHE A 47 -3.80 25.79 -19.91
N ASP A 48 -2.69 26.53 -19.88
CA ASP A 48 -2.61 27.87 -20.46
C ASP A 48 -2.40 27.86 -21.98
N ASN A 49 -1.75 26.83 -22.52
CA ASN A 49 -1.26 26.82 -23.90
C ASN A 49 -1.62 25.56 -24.71
N GLU A 50 -2.25 24.54 -24.10
CA GLU A 50 -2.69 23.25 -24.70
C GLU A 50 -1.76 22.70 -25.80
N SER A 51 -0.46 22.87 -25.62
CA SER A 51 0.49 22.59 -26.67
C SER A 51 0.92 21.13 -26.59
N GLU A 52 0.83 20.42 -27.70
CA GLU A 52 1.44 19.09 -27.89
C GLU A 52 2.90 19.06 -27.42
N SER A 53 3.63 20.17 -27.58
CA SER A 53 5.01 20.27 -27.11
C SER A 53 5.15 20.10 -25.59
N ILE A 54 4.18 20.58 -24.80
CA ILE A 54 4.18 20.43 -23.34
C ILE A 54 3.80 19.01 -22.95
N LEU A 55 2.85 18.38 -23.65
CA LEU A 55 2.45 16.99 -23.38
C LEU A 55 3.63 16.02 -23.48
N THR A 56 4.52 16.22 -24.46
CA THR A 56 5.73 15.39 -24.59
C THR A 56 6.71 15.52 -23.41
N LEU A 57 6.53 16.52 -22.54
CA LEU A 57 7.30 16.71 -21.30
C LEU A 57 6.59 16.15 -20.07
N LEU A 58 5.31 15.78 -20.19
CA LEU A 58 4.44 15.33 -19.10
C LEU A 58 4.10 13.84 -19.19
N ARG A 59 4.31 13.23 -20.36
CA ARG A 59 4.07 11.80 -20.59
C ARG A 59 5.01 11.24 -21.64
N GLY A 60 5.20 9.93 -21.62
CA GLY A 60 5.93 9.21 -22.65
C GLY A 60 6.18 7.76 -22.29
N THR A 61 7.12 7.15 -23.00
CA THR A 61 7.54 5.77 -22.77
C THR A 61 9.04 5.69 -22.56
N VAL A 62 9.48 4.69 -21.79
CA VAL A 62 10.87 4.30 -21.63
C VAL A 62 10.98 2.81 -21.93
N ASP A 63 11.80 2.45 -22.90
CA ASP A 63 12.03 1.05 -23.22
C ASP A 63 13.12 0.46 -22.32
N LYS A 64 13.03 -0.84 -22.02
CA LYS A 64 14.06 -1.61 -21.31
C LYS A 64 14.42 -1.05 -19.94
N VAL A 65 13.42 -0.63 -19.16
CA VAL A 65 13.63 -0.22 -17.75
C VAL A 65 14.16 -1.40 -16.92
N ILE A 66 13.75 -2.62 -17.29
CA ILE A 66 14.30 -3.89 -16.78
C ILE A 66 14.67 -4.78 -17.97
N SER A 67 15.53 -5.77 -17.72
CA SER A 67 15.84 -6.79 -18.73
C SER A 67 14.65 -7.74 -18.92
N ASN A 68 14.60 -8.40 -20.08
CA ASN A 68 13.56 -9.41 -20.34
C ASN A 68 13.73 -10.61 -19.40
N GLU A 69 14.97 -10.91 -19.00
CA GLU A 69 15.28 -11.95 -18.01
C GLU A 69 14.71 -11.60 -16.64
N ASP A 70 14.93 -10.37 -16.15
CA ASP A 70 14.37 -9.89 -14.88
C ASP A 70 12.84 -9.95 -14.87
N ALA A 71 12.21 -9.58 -15.99
CA ALA A 71 10.77 -9.63 -16.15
C ALA A 71 10.24 -11.07 -16.13
N LYS A 72 10.88 -11.98 -16.88
CA LYS A 72 10.49 -13.40 -16.93
C LYS A 72 10.67 -14.11 -15.60
N GLU A 73 11.75 -13.81 -14.88
CA GLU A 73 11.99 -14.32 -13.52
C GLU A 73 10.86 -13.89 -12.58
N LEU A 74 10.52 -12.59 -12.56
CA LEU A 74 9.41 -12.09 -11.74
C LEU A 74 8.07 -12.72 -12.14
N VAL A 75 7.76 -12.81 -13.44
CA VAL A 75 6.52 -13.42 -13.95
C VAL A 75 6.43 -14.91 -13.58
N GLY A 76 7.54 -15.65 -13.64
CA GLY A 76 7.60 -17.05 -13.23
C GLY A 76 7.25 -17.28 -11.77
N LEU A 77 7.43 -16.26 -10.92
CA LEU A 77 7.09 -16.28 -9.50
C LEU A 77 5.66 -15.79 -9.21
N LEU A 78 4.83 -15.46 -10.21
CA LEU A 78 3.49 -14.87 -10.04
C LEU A 78 2.35 -15.84 -10.40
N PRO A 79 2.01 -16.80 -9.52
CA PRO A 79 0.91 -17.72 -9.76
C PRO A 79 -0.42 -16.96 -9.84
N LEU A 80 -1.33 -17.48 -10.65
CA LEU A 80 -2.63 -16.85 -10.87
C LEU A 80 -3.46 -16.74 -9.57
N SER A 81 -3.32 -17.71 -8.68
CA SER A 81 -4.06 -17.81 -7.42
C SER A 81 -3.77 -16.70 -6.41
N ASP A 82 -2.62 -16.02 -6.54
CA ASP A 82 -2.24 -14.99 -5.57
C ASP A 82 -3.02 -13.69 -5.81
N PHE A 83 -3.46 -13.44 -7.05
CA PHE A 83 -4.09 -12.18 -7.42
C PHE A 83 -5.49 -12.03 -6.80
N VAL A 84 -5.70 -10.92 -6.11
CA VAL A 84 -6.99 -10.59 -5.50
C VAL A 84 -7.81 -9.75 -6.48
N GLU A 85 -9.05 -10.17 -6.76
CA GLU A 85 -9.96 -9.38 -7.58
C GLU A 85 -10.12 -7.97 -6.99
N SER A 86 -9.96 -6.95 -7.82
CA SER A 86 -10.08 -5.56 -7.43
C SER A 86 -11.00 -4.84 -8.39
N SER A 87 -11.99 -4.14 -7.85
CA SER A 87 -12.96 -3.38 -8.64
C SER A 87 -12.56 -1.92 -8.88
N GLY A 88 -11.37 -1.49 -8.45
CA GLY A 88 -11.05 -0.06 -8.31
C GLY A 88 -11.88 0.60 -7.20
N TYR A 89 -11.96 1.94 -7.20
CA TYR A 89 -12.75 2.72 -6.23
C TYR A 89 -14.25 2.39 -6.34
N GLU A 90 -14.92 2.05 -5.23
CA GLU A 90 -16.32 1.55 -5.09
C GLU A 90 -17.32 2.16 -6.09
N THR A 91 -18.29 1.47 -6.72
CA THR A 91 -19.25 0.41 -6.33
C THR A 91 -20.35 0.78 -5.34
N ASP A 92 -20.69 2.06 -5.20
CA ASP A 92 -22.07 2.37 -4.87
C ASP A 92 -22.94 2.03 -6.09
N ASN A 93 -23.74 0.96 -5.96
CA ASN A 93 -24.44 0.25 -7.05
C ASN A 93 -25.38 1.13 -7.91
N LYS A 94 -25.63 2.39 -7.52
CA LYS A 94 -26.51 3.30 -8.26
C LYS A 94 -25.81 3.99 -9.44
N ASP A 95 -24.47 4.12 -9.41
CA ASP A 95 -23.69 4.78 -10.45
C ASP A 95 -22.70 3.84 -11.18
N ARG A 96 -22.88 2.51 -11.04
CA ARG A 96 -22.10 1.50 -11.79
C ARG A 96 -22.08 1.71 -13.31
N ALA A 97 -23.06 2.42 -13.85
CA ALA A 97 -23.11 2.77 -15.27
C ALA A 97 -22.20 3.95 -15.66
N GLN A 98 -21.72 4.76 -14.70
CA GLN A 98 -21.17 6.09 -14.96
C GLN A 98 -19.67 6.26 -14.68
N TYR A 99 -18.98 5.36 -13.97
CA TYR A 99 -17.56 5.59 -13.64
C TYR A 99 -16.59 4.47 -14.05
N THR A 100 -15.32 4.85 -14.18
CA THR A 100 -14.26 4.26 -15.01
C THR A 100 -13.64 2.97 -14.47
N ALA A 101 -14.30 2.26 -13.56
CA ALA A 101 -13.75 1.09 -12.88
C ALA A 101 -13.14 0.06 -13.86
N PRO A 102 -11.98 -0.53 -13.52
CA PRO A 102 -11.38 -1.54 -14.37
C PRO A 102 -12.26 -2.80 -14.39
N VAL A 103 -12.36 -3.42 -15.56
CA VAL A 103 -13.05 -4.71 -15.76
C VAL A 103 -12.01 -5.82 -15.71
N ALA A 104 -12.39 -7.00 -15.19
CA ALA A 104 -11.56 -8.22 -15.08
C ALA A 104 -10.10 -7.91 -14.67
N TYR A 105 -9.99 -7.20 -13.55
CA TYR A 105 -8.75 -6.69 -12.99
C TYR A 105 -8.51 -7.31 -11.62
N ALA A 106 -7.26 -7.69 -11.39
CA ALA A 106 -6.80 -8.16 -10.10
C ALA A 106 -5.44 -7.55 -9.80
N GLY A 107 -5.15 -7.34 -8.53
CA GLY A 107 -3.91 -6.71 -8.08
C GLY A 107 -3.20 -7.56 -7.03
N LEU A 108 -1.89 -7.35 -6.93
CA LEU A 108 -1.05 -7.79 -5.82
C LEU A 108 -0.33 -6.58 -5.25
N GLY A 109 -0.61 -6.24 -3.99
CA GLY A 109 0.09 -5.17 -3.28
C GLY A 109 1.35 -5.67 -2.59
N LEU A 110 2.13 -4.74 -2.03
CA LEU A 110 3.35 -5.11 -1.28
C LEU A 110 3.06 -6.00 -0.07
N LYS A 111 1.90 -5.85 0.57
CA LYS A 111 1.49 -6.64 1.75
C LYS A 111 1.30 -8.13 1.42
N GLU A 112 0.64 -8.45 0.30
CA GLU A 112 0.48 -9.84 -0.13
C GLU A 112 1.82 -10.42 -0.61
N LEU A 113 2.66 -9.58 -1.23
CA LEU A 113 3.95 -9.99 -1.78
C LEU A 113 5.00 -10.22 -0.67
N SER A 114 4.92 -9.51 0.45
CA SER A 114 5.88 -9.59 1.55
C SER A 114 5.75 -10.84 2.42
N THR A 115 4.70 -11.64 2.24
CA THR A 115 4.41 -12.82 3.08
C THR A 115 4.56 -14.15 2.35
N SER A 116 4.86 -14.11 1.06
CA SER A 116 4.63 -15.26 0.17
C SER A 116 5.91 -15.82 -0.43
N ASN A 117 6.79 -14.98 -0.98
CA ASN A 117 8.07 -15.42 -1.55
C ASN A 117 9.12 -14.30 -1.45
N GLU A 118 10.22 -14.55 -0.72
CA GLU A 118 11.25 -13.54 -0.42
C GLU A 118 11.99 -13.06 -1.66
N GLU A 119 12.33 -13.99 -2.55
CA GLU A 119 13.04 -13.72 -3.80
C GLU A 119 12.18 -12.81 -4.69
N ARG A 120 10.90 -13.17 -4.88
CA ARG A 120 9.90 -12.36 -5.58
C ARG A 120 9.77 -10.97 -5.00
N TYR A 121 9.66 -10.88 -3.68
CA TYR A 121 9.49 -9.61 -2.98
C TYR A 121 10.71 -8.71 -3.14
N THR A 122 11.91 -9.26 -2.93
CA THR A 122 13.18 -8.54 -3.09
C THR A 122 13.36 -8.06 -4.53
N LYS A 123 13.07 -8.91 -5.52
CA LYS A 123 13.15 -8.56 -6.94
C LYS A 123 12.20 -7.41 -7.27
N LEU A 124 10.97 -7.45 -6.76
CA LEU A 124 10.00 -6.39 -6.95
C LEU A 124 10.49 -5.06 -6.38
N LEU A 125 11.05 -5.04 -5.16
CA LEU A 125 11.56 -3.81 -4.55
C LEU A 125 12.71 -3.19 -5.36
N GLN A 126 13.59 -4.01 -5.93
CA GLN A 126 14.64 -3.54 -6.83
C GLN A 126 14.06 -2.92 -8.11
N ILE A 127 13.08 -3.58 -8.72
CA ILE A 127 12.41 -3.09 -9.94
C ILE A 127 11.65 -1.79 -9.66
N ARG A 128 10.96 -1.71 -8.52
CA ARG A 128 10.23 -0.52 -8.03
C ARG A 128 11.11 0.72 -8.02
N GLU A 129 12.33 0.62 -7.48
CA GLU A 129 13.28 1.74 -7.47
C GLU A 129 13.83 2.11 -8.87
N LYS A 130 14.01 1.11 -9.76
CA LYS A 130 14.36 1.37 -11.17
C LYS A 130 13.25 2.15 -11.87
N ILE A 131 11.99 1.76 -11.68
CA ILE A 131 10.81 2.46 -12.23
C ILE A 131 10.75 3.89 -11.70
N ARG A 132 10.83 4.11 -10.38
CA ARG A 132 10.82 5.46 -9.78
C ARG A 132 11.92 6.35 -10.38
N SER A 133 13.15 5.84 -10.43
CA SER A 133 14.29 6.59 -10.98
C SER A 133 14.13 6.92 -12.46
N ALA A 134 13.56 6.00 -13.25
CA ALA A 134 13.24 6.22 -14.66
C ALA A 134 12.13 7.27 -14.84
N THR A 135 11.10 7.25 -14.00
CA THR A 135 10.02 8.25 -14.00
C THR A 135 10.55 9.65 -13.65
N GLU A 136 11.36 9.76 -12.58
CA GLU A 136 11.99 11.04 -12.19
C GLU A 136 12.85 11.61 -13.33
N SER A 137 13.71 10.77 -13.91
CA SER A 137 14.58 11.17 -15.01
C SER A 137 13.78 11.64 -16.23
N SER A 138 12.71 10.91 -16.57
CA SER A 138 11.88 11.20 -17.75
C SER A 138 11.08 12.49 -17.60
N LEU A 139 10.61 12.79 -16.38
CA LEU A 139 9.94 14.06 -16.06
C LEU A 139 10.91 15.21 -15.74
N ASN A 140 12.23 14.96 -15.82
CA ASN A 140 13.30 15.90 -15.47
C ASN A 140 13.19 16.40 -14.01
N LEU A 141 12.79 15.52 -13.09
CA LEU A 141 12.72 15.77 -11.65
C LEU A 141 14.06 15.49 -10.98
N CYS A 142 14.28 16.07 -9.80
CA CYS A 142 15.46 15.73 -9.01
C CYS A 142 15.37 14.30 -8.45
N PRO A 143 16.49 13.56 -8.37
CA PRO A 143 16.47 12.19 -7.83
C PRO A 143 15.94 12.14 -6.39
N GLY A 144 15.09 11.16 -6.10
CA GLY A 144 14.49 10.95 -4.78
C GLY A 144 13.32 11.89 -4.44
N LEU A 145 12.88 12.70 -5.41
CA LEU A 145 11.81 13.67 -5.21
C LEU A 145 10.43 13.03 -5.23
N LEU A 146 10.20 12.02 -6.07
CA LEU A 146 8.94 11.29 -6.08
C LEU A 146 8.92 10.30 -4.92
N LYS A 147 7.91 10.41 -4.06
CA LYS A 147 7.58 9.39 -3.07
C LYS A 147 6.54 8.47 -3.68
N ILE A 148 6.70 7.17 -3.47
CA ILE A 148 5.79 6.18 -4.06
C ILE A 148 4.58 6.11 -3.16
N ASP A 149 3.40 6.47 -3.66
CA ASP A 149 2.12 6.45 -2.93
C ASP A 149 1.51 5.04 -2.87
N TYR A 150 1.69 4.27 -3.94
CA TYR A 150 1.16 2.91 -4.03
C TYR A 150 1.86 2.12 -5.15
N THR A 151 2.12 0.85 -4.90
CA THR A 151 2.69 -0.13 -5.83
C THR A 151 1.77 -1.33 -5.96
N THR A 152 1.46 -1.73 -7.18
CA THR A 152 0.73 -2.98 -7.42
C THR A 152 1.24 -3.69 -8.65
N ILE A 153 1.30 -5.02 -8.59
CA ILE A 153 1.36 -5.86 -9.77
C ILE A 153 -0.08 -6.05 -10.24
N ALA A 154 -0.42 -5.39 -11.34
CA ALA A 154 -1.71 -5.44 -11.99
C ALA A 154 -1.80 -6.61 -12.97
N GLN A 155 -2.91 -7.34 -12.89
CA GLN A 155 -3.31 -8.36 -13.85
C GLN A 155 -4.61 -7.96 -14.53
N LYS A 156 -4.64 -8.07 -15.86
CA LYS A 156 -5.87 -8.09 -16.65
C LYS A 156 -6.01 -9.43 -17.36
N THR A 157 -7.14 -10.08 -17.18
CA THR A 157 -7.50 -11.33 -17.87
C THR A 157 -8.43 -11.04 -19.04
N GLU A 158 -8.90 -12.08 -19.73
CA GLU A 158 -9.84 -11.95 -20.85
C GLU A 158 -11.04 -11.04 -20.52
N GLY A 159 -11.27 -10.03 -21.37
CA GLY A 159 -12.27 -8.99 -21.15
C GLY A 159 -11.79 -7.81 -20.32
N GLY A 160 -10.60 -7.89 -19.73
CA GLY A 160 -10.08 -6.88 -18.84
C GLY A 160 -9.74 -5.59 -19.56
N ALA A 161 -10.26 -4.47 -19.07
CA ALA A 161 -10.12 -3.14 -19.68
C ALA A 161 -10.08 -2.06 -18.60
N HIS A 162 -9.76 -0.83 -18.95
CA HIS A 162 -9.88 0.33 -18.07
C HIS A 162 -10.30 1.55 -18.90
N ARG A 163 -11.39 2.22 -18.54
CA ARG A 163 -11.87 3.40 -19.29
C ARG A 163 -10.96 4.61 -19.07
N ALA A 164 -11.11 5.62 -19.93
CA ALA A 164 -10.39 6.88 -19.79
C ALA A 164 -10.65 7.52 -18.42
N HIS A 165 -9.60 7.80 -17.65
CA HIS A 165 -9.66 8.41 -16.32
C HIS A 165 -8.44 9.26 -16.02
N ALA A 166 -8.53 10.06 -14.95
CA ALA A 166 -7.41 10.72 -14.29
C ALA A 166 -7.17 10.04 -12.94
N ASP A 167 -5.91 10.00 -12.50
CA ASP A 167 -5.48 9.29 -11.29
C ASP A 167 -5.59 10.13 -10.01
N ASN A 168 -5.75 11.45 -10.14
CA ASN A 168 -5.82 12.37 -9.00
C ASN A 168 -7.13 13.16 -8.89
N CYS A 169 -8.08 12.97 -9.81
CA CYS A 169 -9.36 13.63 -9.70
C CYS A 169 -10.48 12.84 -10.37
N VAL A 170 -11.70 13.05 -9.89
CA VAL A 170 -12.89 12.66 -10.64
C VAL A 170 -13.06 13.68 -11.75
N HIS A 171 -13.10 13.23 -13.01
CA HIS A 171 -13.29 14.14 -14.14
C HIS A 171 -14.70 14.01 -14.74
N TYR A 172 -15.14 15.08 -15.39
CA TYR A 172 -16.32 15.08 -16.25
C TYR A 172 -16.01 15.86 -17.54
N PHE A 173 -16.76 15.60 -18.61
CA PHE A 173 -16.66 16.37 -19.84
C PHE A 173 -17.58 17.59 -19.74
N ASP A 174 -16.98 18.78 -19.71
CA ASP A 174 -17.73 20.02 -19.69
C ASP A 174 -18.29 20.32 -21.09
N ASP A 175 -19.61 20.29 -21.24
CA ASP A 175 -20.27 20.50 -22.53
C ASP A 175 -20.06 21.89 -23.11
N LYS A 176 -19.77 22.90 -22.28
CA LYS A 176 -19.54 24.28 -22.74
C LYS A 176 -18.09 24.46 -23.16
N ALA A 177 -17.15 23.98 -22.36
CA ALA A 177 -15.73 24.07 -22.64
C ALA A 177 -15.26 23.01 -23.65
N LYS A 178 -16.08 21.99 -23.92
CA LYS A 178 -15.74 20.84 -24.78
C LYS A 178 -14.42 20.19 -24.39
N THR A 179 -14.17 20.10 -23.09
CA THR A 179 -12.97 19.46 -22.54
C THR A 179 -13.27 18.74 -21.23
N ALA A 180 -12.50 17.71 -20.93
CA ALA A 180 -12.47 17.12 -19.61
C ALA A 180 -11.88 18.10 -18.59
N VAL A 181 -12.53 18.20 -17.44
CA VAL A 181 -12.09 18.96 -16.26
C VAL A 181 -12.33 18.14 -15.00
N CYS A 182 -11.57 18.44 -13.94
CA CYS A 182 -11.83 17.83 -12.64
C CYS A 182 -13.15 18.37 -12.04
N ASP A 183 -13.94 17.48 -11.46
CA ASP A 183 -15.19 17.77 -10.76
C ASP A 183 -14.86 18.27 -9.34
N PRO A 184 -15.02 19.57 -9.04
CA PRO A 184 -14.73 20.09 -7.71
C PRO A 184 -15.75 19.66 -6.65
N SER A 185 -16.90 19.11 -7.06
CA SER A 185 -17.95 18.65 -6.16
C SER A 185 -17.71 17.22 -5.65
N ARG A 186 -16.80 16.48 -6.28
CA ARG A 186 -16.46 15.09 -5.94
C ARG A 186 -15.03 14.98 -5.47
N GLN A 187 -14.85 14.49 -4.25
CA GLN A 187 -13.52 14.23 -3.71
C GLN A 187 -12.98 12.91 -4.26
N HIS A 188 -11.86 12.96 -4.97
CA HIS A 188 -11.10 11.77 -5.33
C HIS A 188 -10.37 11.24 -4.08
N PRO A 189 -10.25 9.91 -3.89
CA PRO A 189 -9.57 9.34 -2.72
C PRO A 189 -8.08 9.70 -2.66
N TYR A 190 -7.44 9.90 -3.82
CA TYR A 190 -6.01 10.23 -3.90
C TYR A 190 -5.74 11.53 -4.66
N PRO A 191 -6.19 12.68 -4.15
CA PRO A 191 -6.14 13.94 -4.88
C PRO A 191 -4.72 14.53 -4.98
N LYS A 192 -3.78 13.98 -4.21
CA LYS A 192 -2.40 14.46 -4.13
C LYS A 192 -1.43 13.75 -5.07
N ARG A 193 -1.88 12.75 -5.84
CA ARG A 193 -1.04 12.07 -6.84
C ARG A 193 -0.60 13.06 -7.92
N VAL A 194 0.69 13.06 -8.23
CA VAL A 194 1.32 14.00 -9.18
C VAL A 194 1.79 13.32 -10.46
N ALA A 195 2.17 12.05 -10.38
CA ALA A 195 2.60 11.24 -11.50
C ALA A 195 2.26 9.77 -11.28
N ALA A 196 2.31 9.01 -12.36
CA ALA A 196 2.20 7.56 -12.33
C ALA A 196 3.09 6.93 -13.41
N SER A 197 3.34 5.63 -13.25
CA SER A 197 4.04 4.83 -14.25
C SER A 197 3.52 3.41 -14.29
N ILE A 198 3.56 2.81 -15.47
CA ILE A 198 3.12 1.43 -15.72
C ILE A 198 4.23 0.71 -16.48
N LEU A 199 4.82 -0.32 -15.89
CA LEU A 199 5.83 -1.18 -16.53
C LEU A 199 5.20 -2.50 -16.97
N TYR A 200 5.25 -2.80 -18.26
CA TYR A 200 4.83 -4.10 -18.77
C TYR A 200 5.80 -5.22 -18.38
N LEU A 201 5.26 -6.33 -17.87
CA LEU A 201 6.05 -7.48 -17.42
C LEU A 201 6.06 -8.64 -18.43
N ASN A 202 5.14 -8.67 -19.38
CA ASN A 202 5.07 -9.71 -20.40
C ASN A 202 4.52 -9.20 -21.73
N ASP A 203 4.90 -9.89 -22.79
CA ASP A 203 4.43 -9.65 -24.16
C ASP A 203 3.10 -10.39 -24.44
N PRO A 204 2.32 -9.96 -25.45
CA PRO A 204 1.13 -10.66 -25.94
C PRO A 204 1.36 -12.17 -26.18
N ALA A 205 2.49 -12.50 -26.81
CA ALA A 205 2.88 -13.88 -27.10
C ALA A 205 3.16 -14.71 -25.83
N ASP A 206 3.88 -14.13 -24.86
CA ASP A 206 4.23 -14.83 -23.61
C ASP A 206 3.01 -14.94 -22.67
N GLY A 207 2.05 -14.01 -22.75
CA GLY A 207 0.85 -13.99 -21.92
C GLY A 207 -0.39 -14.64 -22.54
N ASN A 208 -0.30 -15.18 -23.76
CA ASN A 208 -1.41 -15.75 -24.53
C ASN A 208 -2.61 -14.79 -24.68
N PHE A 209 -2.34 -13.51 -24.95
CA PHE A 209 -3.38 -12.50 -25.12
C PHE A 209 -3.11 -11.60 -26.34
N ASN A 210 -4.17 -10.91 -26.79
CA ASN A 210 -4.10 -9.77 -27.68
C ASN A 210 -4.74 -8.55 -27.00
N GLY A 211 -4.51 -7.36 -27.54
CA GLY A 211 -5.06 -6.12 -26.96
C GLY A 211 -4.38 -5.73 -25.64
N GLY A 212 -5.13 -5.07 -24.74
CA GLY A 212 -4.60 -4.64 -23.44
C GLY A 212 -3.62 -3.46 -23.49
N GLU A 213 -3.54 -2.78 -24.63
CA GLU A 213 -2.70 -1.60 -24.81
C GLU A 213 -3.12 -0.48 -23.87
N PHE A 214 -2.13 0.19 -23.30
CA PHE A 214 -2.35 1.47 -22.66
C PHE A 214 -2.68 2.51 -23.74
N TYR A 215 -3.60 3.42 -23.45
CA TYR A 215 -3.89 4.52 -24.35
C TYR A 215 -4.05 5.84 -23.61
N PHE A 216 -3.57 6.91 -24.24
CA PHE A 216 -3.95 8.27 -23.87
C PHE A 216 -5.26 8.66 -24.57
N ALA A 217 -6.13 9.34 -23.83
CA ALA A 217 -7.45 9.74 -24.25
C ALA A 217 -7.49 11.26 -24.48
N ASN A 218 -8.14 11.66 -25.56
CA ASN A 218 -8.25 13.04 -25.96
C ASN A 218 -9.24 13.77 -25.04
N ARG A 219 -8.71 14.72 -24.27
CA ARG A 219 -9.51 15.53 -23.34
C ARG A 219 -10.59 16.37 -24.02
N THR A 220 -10.38 16.81 -25.26
CA THR A 220 -11.29 17.69 -26.02
C THR A 220 -12.28 16.92 -26.90
N HIS A 221 -12.08 15.61 -27.08
CA HIS A 221 -12.92 14.75 -27.90
C HIS A 221 -13.56 13.64 -27.06
N PHE A 222 -14.19 14.01 -25.94
CA PHE A 222 -14.98 13.11 -25.09
C PHE A 222 -14.25 11.81 -24.67
N GLY A 223 -12.92 11.85 -24.53
CA GLY A 223 -12.12 10.70 -24.10
C GLY A 223 -11.88 9.65 -25.18
N GLU A 224 -12.07 10.01 -26.46
CA GLU A 224 -11.65 9.18 -27.59
C GLU A 224 -10.14 8.89 -27.52
N VAL A 225 -9.73 7.72 -28.01
CA VAL A 225 -8.31 7.34 -28.05
C VAL A 225 -7.57 8.29 -28.99
N GLU A 226 -6.49 8.90 -28.52
CA GLU A 226 -5.64 9.74 -29.39
C GLU A 226 -4.97 8.88 -30.48
N ASP A 227 -4.84 9.42 -31.69
CA ASP A 227 -4.30 8.70 -32.86
C ASP A 227 -2.91 8.09 -32.60
N SER A 228 -2.04 8.84 -31.91
CA SER A 228 -0.70 8.38 -31.49
C SER A 228 -0.62 8.00 -30.01
N GLY A 229 -1.77 7.93 -29.32
CA GLY A 229 -1.83 7.72 -27.87
C GLY A 229 -1.74 6.26 -27.44
N ARG A 230 -1.81 5.30 -28.37
CA ARG A 230 -1.73 3.87 -28.07
C ARG A 230 -0.28 3.44 -27.87
N VAL A 231 -0.03 2.73 -26.78
CA VAL A 231 1.27 2.18 -26.44
C VAL A 231 1.24 0.67 -26.57
N ALA A 232 2.10 0.13 -27.44
CA ALA A 232 2.26 -1.30 -27.63
C ALA A 232 2.65 -1.98 -26.31
N VAL A 233 2.06 -3.15 -26.05
CA VAL A 233 2.41 -4.00 -24.91
C VAL A 233 3.72 -4.70 -25.23
N GLU A 234 4.81 -4.29 -24.56
CA GLU A 234 6.12 -4.91 -24.73
C GLU A 234 6.81 -5.09 -23.37
N THR A 235 7.38 -6.26 -23.10
CA THR A 235 8.11 -6.56 -21.88
C THR A 235 9.20 -5.52 -21.61
N GLY A 236 9.24 -4.98 -20.40
CA GLY A 236 10.22 -3.97 -19.99
C GLY A 236 9.95 -2.56 -20.51
N LYS A 237 8.90 -2.34 -21.32
CA LYS A 237 8.43 -1.00 -21.71
C LYS A 237 7.62 -0.38 -20.56
N MET A 238 8.03 0.81 -20.15
CA MET A 238 7.36 1.62 -19.14
C MET A 238 6.65 2.80 -19.80
N ILE A 239 5.44 3.10 -19.35
CA ILE A 239 4.74 4.35 -19.59
C ILE A 239 4.90 5.22 -18.34
N TYR A 240 5.17 6.51 -18.52
CA TYR A 240 5.12 7.50 -17.44
C TYR A 240 4.21 8.66 -17.85
N PHE A 241 3.51 9.25 -16.89
CA PHE A 241 2.61 10.38 -17.13
C PHE A 241 2.30 11.14 -15.83
N THR A 242 1.82 12.38 -15.94
CA THR A 242 1.27 13.13 -14.79
C THR A 242 -0.17 12.70 -14.50
N SER A 243 -0.59 12.74 -13.23
CA SER A 243 -1.82 12.06 -12.80
C SER A 243 -3.14 12.79 -13.10
N GLY A 244 -3.12 14.01 -13.63
CA GLY A 244 -4.33 14.81 -13.85
C GLY A 244 -5.01 14.62 -15.20
N VAL A 245 -6.04 15.45 -15.44
CA VAL A 245 -6.83 15.45 -16.70
C VAL A 245 -6.02 15.84 -17.93
N GLU A 246 -4.83 16.39 -17.76
CA GLU A 246 -3.86 16.58 -18.84
C GLU A 246 -3.40 15.27 -19.48
N ASN A 247 -3.49 14.15 -18.77
CA ASN A 247 -3.14 12.82 -19.25
C ASN A 247 -4.26 11.82 -18.94
N LEU A 248 -5.46 12.09 -19.44
CA LEU A 248 -6.51 11.07 -19.43
C LEU A 248 -6.01 9.82 -20.13
N HIS A 249 -6.27 8.66 -19.53
CA HIS A 249 -5.75 7.41 -20.05
C HIS A 249 -6.58 6.21 -19.64
N GLY A 250 -6.34 5.08 -20.29
CA GLY A 250 -7.00 3.82 -19.98
C GLY A 250 -6.21 2.62 -20.52
N ALA A 251 -6.88 1.47 -20.52
CA ALA A 251 -6.36 0.24 -21.10
C ALA A 251 -7.44 -0.38 -21.99
N LEU A 252 -7.07 -0.72 -23.22
CA LEU A 252 -7.93 -1.45 -24.13
C LEU A 252 -8.23 -2.85 -23.58
N LYS A 253 -9.25 -3.49 -24.15
CA LYS A 253 -9.70 -4.81 -23.74
C LYS A 253 -8.61 -5.85 -24.03
N VAL A 254 -8.35 -6.73 -23.06
CA VAL A 254 -7.55 -7.93 -23.25
C VAL A 254 -8.42 -9.00 -23.91
N GLU A 255 -7.93 -9.58 -24.99
CA GLU A 255 -8.60 -10.62 -25.76
C GLU A 255 -7.77 -11.90 -25.72
N ARG A 256 -8.44 -13.05 -25.82
CA ARG A 256 -7.75 -14.33 -25.99
C ARG A 256 -7.06 -14.34 -27.34
N ASP A 257 -5.83 -14.84 -27.38
CA ASP A 257 -5.18 -15.05 -28.66
C ASP A 257 -5.86 -16.20 -29.44
N SER A 258 -6.38 -15.89 -30.62
CA SER A 258 -7.10 -16.85 -31.46
C SER A 258 -6.26 -18.07 -31.87
N SER A 259 -4.92 -17.93 -31.90
CA SER A 259 -4.00 -19.06 -32.13
C SER A 259 -4.04 -20.10 -31.02
N SER A 260 -4.36 -19.69 -29.79
CA SER A 260 -4.30 -20.55 -28.60
C SER A 260 -5.49 -21.50 -28.48
N GLU A 261 -6.56 -21.30 -29.25
CA GLU A 261 -7.76 -22.17 -29.22
C GLU A 261 -7.52 -23.56 -29.84
N GLN A 262 -6.49 -23.70 -30.69
CA GLN A 262 -6.21 -24.96 -31.40
C GLN A 262 -5.55 -26.04 -30.52
N ASP A 263 -4.98 -25.67 -29.37
CA ASP A 263 -4.21 -26.61 -28.54
C ASP A 263 -4.99 -27.19 -27.35
N GLY A 264 -6.30 -26.92 -27.27
CA GLY A 264 -7.13 -27.34 -26.12
C GLY A 264 -6.65 -26.78 -24.77
N GLY A 265 -5.79 -25.75 -24.80
CA GLY A 265 -5.11 -25.20 -23.64
C GLY A 265 -6.07 -24.51 -22.67
N THR A 266 -5.97 -24.87 -21.40
CA THR A 266 -6.69 -24.24 -20.27
C THR A 266 -6.03 -22.94 -19.80
N THR A 267 -5.01 -22.45 -20.51
CA THR A 267 -4.25 -21.26 -20.14
C THR A 267 -5.09 -20.00 -20.26
N ILE A 268 -5.25 -19.30 -19.14
CA ILE A 268 -6.00 -18.04 -19.07
C ILE A 268 -5.11 -16.92 -19.65
N PRO A 269 -5.61 -16.09 -20.59
CA PRO A 269 -4.90 -14.90 -21.08
C PRO A 269 -4.55 -13.96 -19.93
N ARG A 270 -3.29 -13.50 -19.83
CA ARG A 270 -2.82 -12.64 -18.73
C ARG A 270 -1.92 -11.53 -19.24
N ARG A 271 -2.37 -10.27 -19.09
CA ARG A 271 -1.52 -9.07 -19.22
C ARG A 271 -1.07 -8.63 -17.82
N LEU A 272 0.23 -8.65 -17.57
CA LEU A 272 0.84 -8.28 -16.31
C LEU A 272 1.60 -6.95 -16.43
N ALA A 273 1.45 -6.08 -15.44
CA ALA A 273 2.21 -4.84 -15.36
C ALA A 273 2.44 -4.44 -13.89
N ILE A 274 3.52 -3.72 -13.61
CA ILE A 274 3.68 -3.00 -12.34
C ILE A 274 3.13 -1.60 -12.54
N ALA A 275 2.11 -1.23 -11.77
CA ALA A 275 1.59 0.13 -11.73
C ALA A 275 2.06 0.81 -10.43
N MET A 276 2.55 2.04 -10.56
CA MET A 276 3.03 2.85 -9.46
C MET A 276 2.46 4.26 -9.56
N TRP A 277 2.08 4.83 -8.42
CA TRP A 277 1.64 6.21 -8.30
C TRP A 277 2.58 6.97 -7.37
N TYR A 278 2.71 8.27 -7.60
CA TYR A 278 3.67 9.11 -6.90
C TYR A 278 3.04 10.37 -6.32
N VAL A 279 3.62 10.82 -5.21
CA VAL A 279 3.30 12.05 -4.48
C VAL A 279 4.60 12.80 -4.17
N PHE A 280 4.50 14.08 -3.83
CA PHE A 280 5.62 14.84 -3.26
C PHE A 280 5.59 14.88 -1.72
N ASP A 281 4.45 14.55 -1.12
CA ASP A 281 4.23 14.59 0.33
C ASP A 281 4.75 13.31 0.97
N GLU A 282 5.84 13.40 1.75
CA GLU A 282 6.47 12.24 2.39
C GLU A 282 5.54 11.52 3.38
N SER A 283 4.54 12.21 3.93
CA SER A 283 3.57 11.60 4.85
C SER A 283 2.59 10.64 4.16
N LEU A 284 2.61 10.61 2.82
CA LEU A 284 1.80 9.73 1.98
C LEU A 284 2.65 8.68 1.26
N GLU A 285 3.92 8.55 1.63
CA GLU A 285 4.76 7.48 1.09
C GLU A 285 4.24 6.11 1.53
N GLU A 286 4.06 5.22 0.56
CA GLU A 286 3.66 3.83 0.73
C GLU A 286 4.59 3.14 1.71
N PHE A 287 4.00 2.53 2.73
CA PHE A 287 4.73 1.64 3.60
C PHE A 287 5.25 0.41 2.84
N VAL A 288 6.54 0.15 2.98
CA VAL A 288 7.19 -1.04 2.44
C VAL A 288 7.34 -2.06 3.57
N PRO A 289 6.48 -3.10 3.64
CA PRO A 289 6.58 -4.11 4.69
C PRO A 289 7.94 -4.80 4.69
N THR A 290 8.47 -5.14 5.85
CA THR A 290 9.56 -6.11 5.91
C THR A 290 9.06 -7.46 5.40
N PHE A 291 9.95 -8.23 4.76
CA PHE A 291 9.58 -9.59 4.40
C PHE A 291 9.26 -10.36 5.69
N GLN A 292 8.06 -10.93 5.77
CA GLN A 292 7.63 -11.79 6.85
C GLN A 292 7.52 -13.17 6.25
N ALA A 293 8.54 -14.02 6.45
CA ALA A 293 8.38 -15.43 6.15
C ALA A 293 7.11 -15.90 6.88
N SER A 294 6.21 -16.60 6.18
CA SER A 294 5.07 -17.23 6.85
C SER A 294 5.65 -18.16 7.92
N GLU A 295 5.63 -17.73 9.18
CA GLU A 295 6.13 -18.49 10.33
C GLU A 295 5.18 -19.66 10.64
N GLU A 296 4.97 -20.56 9.67
CA GLU A 296 4.23 -21.80 9.92
C GLU A 296 5.10 -22.85 10.65
N GLU A 297 6.42 -22.64 10.82
CA GLU A 297 7.31 -23.71 11.34
C GLU A 297 8.28 -23.34 12.48
N ALA A 298 8.34 -22.10 12.98
CA ALA A 298 9.42 -21.68 13.90
C ALA A 298 9.05 -21.52 15.40
N THR A 299 7.86 -21.93 15.85
CA THR A 299 7.46 -21.82 17.27
C THR A 299 7.82 -23.09 18.06
N SER A 300 9.11 -23.31 18.40
CA SER A 300 9.51 -24.48 19.22
C SER A 300 10.30 -24.17 20.49
N SER A 301 10.69 -22.93 20.79
CA SER A 301 11.59 -22.62 21.91
C SER A 301 10.97 -21.82 23.07
N LEU A 302 9.76 -21.27 22.92
CA LEU A 302 9.07 -20.44 23.95
C LEU A 302 7.75 -21.05 24.45
N GLY A 303 7.64 -22.38 24.47
CA GLY A 303 6.47 -23.05 25.08
C GLY A 303 5.16 -22.92 24.30
N GLY A 304 5.23 -22.70 22.98
CA GLY A 304 4.05 -22.60 22.11
C GLY A 304 3.44 -21.20 22.02
N LEU A 305 3.99 -20.20 22.72
CA LEU A 305 3.52 -18.81 22.57
C LEU A 305 3.93 -18.25 21.21
N LYS A 306 2.96 -17.71 20.48
CA LYS A 306 3.19 -17.10 19.16
C LYS A 306 3.81 -15.71 19.33
N PRO A 307 4.80 -15.34 18.49
CA PRO A 307 5.23 -13.95 18.40
C PRO A 307 4.03 -13.08 18.02
N ARG A 308 3.90 -11.93 18.68
CA ARG A 308 2.88 -10.95 18.33
C ARG A 308 3.05 -10.53 16.86
N LYS A 309 1.93 -10.36 16.15
CA LYS A 309 1.92 -9.64 14.87
C LYS A 309 2.26 -8.17 15.12
N VAL A 310 3.43 -7.74 14.69
CA VAL A 310 3.80 -6.31 14.71
C VAL A 310 3.12 -5.63 13.54
N TYR A 311 2.20 -4.73 13.84
CA TYR A 311 1.52 -3.92 12.84
C TYR A 311 2.31 -2.63 12.59
N ASP A 312 2.38 -2.20 11.33
CA ASP A 312 2.98 -0.92 10.98
C ASP A 312 2.09 0.23 11.50
N PRO A 313 2.66 1.22 12.22
CA PRO A 313 1.91 2.39 12.69
C PRO A 313 1.23 3.21 11.57
N ASN A 314 1.62 3.05 10.31
CA ASN A 314 1.00 3.76 9.18
C ASN A 314 -0.06 2.95 8.42
N ASP A 315 -0.29 1.65 8.71
CA ASP A 315 -1.39 0.90 8.09
C ASP A 315 -2.72 1.41 8.68
N PRO A 316 -3.62 2.03 7.88
CA PRO A 316 -4.88 2.57 8.38
C PRO A 316 -5.85 1.49 8.89
N ASN A 317 -5.60 0.23 8.54
CA ASN A 317 -6.34 -0.93 9.03
C ASN A 317 -5.60 -1.66 10.15
N ALA A 318 -4.40 -1.20 10.55
CA ALA A 318 -3.72 -1.76 11.70
C ALA A 318 -4.58 -1.56 12.96
N PRO A 319 -4.69 -2.60 13.80
CA PRO A 319 -5.23 -2.45 15.13
C PRO A 319 -4.45 -1.37 15.87
N LYS A 320 -5.17 -0.45 16.50
CA LYS A 320 -4.55 0.58 17.33
C LYS A 320 -4.21 -0.03 18.67
N GLU A 321 -2.92 -0.20 18.96
CA GLU A 321 -2.48 -0.57 20.31
C GLU A 321 -2.94 0.46 21.34
N LEU A 322 -3.64 0.00 22.37
CA LEU A 322 -4.06 0.81 23.51
C LEU A 322 -2.98 0.79 24.60
N PHE A 323 -2.51 -0.41 24.96
CA PHE A 323 -1.40 -0.60 25.88
C PHE A 323 -0.86 -2.04 25.81
N THR A 324 0.38 -2.20 26.28
CA THR A 324 1.04 -3.49 26.48
C THR A 324 1.46 -3.63 27.95
N LEU A 325 1.15 -4.78 28.55
CA LEU A 325 1.53 -5.12 29.93
C LEU A 325 2.50 -6.30 29.92
N SER A 326 3.71 -6.09 30.41
CA SER A 326 4.65 -7.19 30.62
C SER A 326 4.22 -8.04 31.81
N ILE A 327 4.11 -9.34 31.60
CA ILE A 327 3.71 -10.31 32.61
C ILE A 327 4.96 -10.92 33.25
N PRO A 328 5.04 -10.97 34.58
CA PRO A 328 6.16 -11.61 35.26
C PRO A 328 6.27 -13.10 34.93
N ASP A 329 7.50 -13.61 34.77
CA ASP A 329 7.76 -14.99 34.32
C ASP A 329 7.16 -16.09 35.22
N ARG A 330 6.81 -15.78 36.48
CA ARG A 330 6.16 -16.73 37.39
C ARG A 330 4.69 -16.95 37.09
N ILE A 331 4.04 -16.02 36.39
CA ILE A 331 2.61 -16.07 36.10
C ILE A 331 2.43 -16.97 34.90
N ASP A 332 1.66 -18.04 35.05
CA ASP A 332 1.27 -18.88 33.92
C ASP A 332 0.28 -18.11 33.03
N ILE A 333 0.73 -17.76 31.83
CA ILE A 333 -0.04 -16.95 30.88
C ILE A 333 -1.31 -17.68 30.42
N SER A 334 -1.30 -19.02 30.38
CA SER A 334 -2.48 -19.82 30.02
C SER A 334 -3.58 -19.68 31.09
N SER A 335 -3.19 -19.77 32.37
CA SER A 335 -4.11 -19.53 33.49
C SER A 335 -4.62 -18.09 33.51
N LEU A 336 -3.76 -17.11 33.25
CA LEU A 336 -4.15 -15.69 33.17
C LEU A 336 -5.14 -15.43 32.01
N PHE A 337 -4.92 -16.05 30.85
CA PHE A 337 -5.83 -15.99 29.70
C PHE A 337 -7.23 -16.49 30.06
N GLN A 338 -7.31 -17.68 30.67
CA GLN A 338 -8.59 -18.27 31.09
C GLN A 338 -9.30 -17.40 32.12
N SER A 339 -8.55 -16.87 33.08
CA SER A 339 -9.10 -16.05 34.17
C SER A 339 -9.60 -14.70 33.66
N ALA A 340 -8.85 -14.03 32.78
CA ALA A 340 -9.27 -12.80 32.11
C ALA A 340 -10.49 -13.01 31.22
N GLY A 341 -10.54 -14.13 30.48
CA GLY A 341 -11.71 -14.51 29.69
C GLY A 341 -12.97 -14.67 30.53
N ALA A 342 -12.87 -15.39 31.66
CA ALA A 342 -13.97 -15.54 32.60
C ALA A 342 -14.42 -14.19 33.20
N TYR A 343 -13.47 -13.31 33.54
CA TYR A 343 -13.78 -11.96 33.97
C TYR A 343 -14.57 -11.19 32.90
N LEU A 344 -14.12 -11.16 31.65
CA LEU A 344 -14.79 -10.43 30.57
C LEU A 344 -16.19 -10.97 30.28
N VAL A 345 -16.37 -12.29 30.27
CA VAL A 345 -17.70 -12.93 30.14
C VAL A 345 -18.63 -12.48 31.27
N SER A 346 -18.13 -12.33 32.50
CA SER A 346 -18.93 -11.81 33.62
C SER A 346 -19.34 -10.33 33.46
N GLN A 347 -18.61 -9.56 32.65
CA GLN A 347 -18.92 -8.16 32.33
C GLN A 347 -19.78 -7.99 31.07
N GLN A 348 -20.06 -9.06 30.31
CA GLN A 348 -20.69 -8.96 28.98
C GLN A 348 -22.05 -8.25 28.95
N ASN A 349 -22.76 -8.31 30.08
CA ASN A 349 -24.08 -7.74 30.29
C ASN A 349 -24.07 -6.40 31.04
N LYS A 350 -22.92 -5.73 31.13
CA LYS A 350 -22.77 -4.42 31.76
C LYS A 350 -22.32 -3.37 30.74
N PRO A 351 -22.91 -2.16 30.77
CA PRO A 351 -23.97 -1.70 31.67
C PRO A 351 -25.37 -2.21 31.29
N LEU A 352 -25.54 -2.71 30.06
CA LEU A 352 -26.79 -3.26 29.56
C LEU A 352 -26.58 -4.71 29.11
N ALA A 353 -27.62 -5.53 29.21
CA ALA A 353 -27.61 -6.90 28.71
C ALA A 353 -27.21 -6.92 27.22
N GLY A 354 -26.28 -7.82 26.86
CA GLY A 354 -25.76 -7.95 25.50
C GLY A 354 -24.96 -6.73 25.00
N SER A 355 -24.34 -5.96 25.89
CA SER A 355 -23.47 -4.84 25.46
C SER A 355 -22.22 -5.32 24.75
N TRP A 356 -21.70 -6.47 25.18
CA TRP A 356 -20.48 -7.06 24.65
C TRP A 356 -20.70 -8.51 24.27
N THR A 357 -20.03 -8.92 23.19
CA THR A 357 -19.86 -10.32 22.81
C THR A 357 -18.39 -10.66 23.00
N ILE A 358 -18.11 -11.66 23.84
CA ILE A 358 -16.75 -12.17 24.07
C ILE A 358 -16.63 -13.46 23.28
N SER A 359 -15.59 -13.56 22.47
CA SER A 359 -15.26 -14.78 21.72
C SER A 359 -13.76 -15.03 21.82
N GLN A 360 -13.39 -16.31 21.95
CA GLN A 360 -12.01 -16.72 21.84
C GLN A 360 -11.66 -16.89 20.36
N TYR A 361 -10.53 -16.32 19.95
CA TYR A 361 -9.98 -16.45 18.61
C TYR A 361 -8.59 -17.08 18.70
N GLY A 362 -8.45 -18.30 18.20
CA GLY A 362 -7.21 -19.06 18.40
C GLY A 362 -7.00 -19.47 19.86
N GLU A 363 -5.74 -19.70 20.24
CA GLU A 363 -5.37 -20.25 21.56
C GLU A 363 -5.10 -19.15 22.60
N ASP A 364 -4.75 -17.95 22.16
CA ASP A 364 -4.16 -16.88 22.96
C ASP A 364 -4.84 -15.51 22.80
N THR A 365 -5.87 -15.40 21.95
CA THR A 365 -6.55 -14.12 21.71
C THR A 365 -8.01 -14.13 22.16
N LEU A 366 -8.42 -13.09 22.88
CA LEU A 366 -9.82 -12.80 23.21
C LEU A 366 -10.32 -11.61 22.41
N HIS A 367 -11.42 -11.78 21.69
CA HIS A 367 -12.11 -10.72 20.97
C HIS A 367 -13.32 -10.24 21.77
N VAL A 368 -13.39 -8.93 21.98
CA VAL A 368 -14.47 -8.25 22.69
C VAL A 368 -15.16 -7.29 21.74
N LEU A 369 -16.26 -7.76 21.15
CA LEU A 369 -17.05 -7.02 20.16
C LEU A 369 -18.18 -6.26 20.84
N PHE A 370 -18.29 -4.97 20.55
CA PHE A 370 -19.39 -4.15 21.06
C PHE A 370 -20.62 -4.27 20.17
N LYS A 371 -21.81 -4.19 20.79
CA LYS A 371 -23.10 -4.44 20.13
C LYS A 371 -23.43 -3.58 18.92
N ASP A 372 -22.81 -2.41 18.76
CA ASP A 372 -23.07 -1.51 17.64
C ASP A 372 -22.17 -1.80 16.41
N HIS A 373 -21.24 -2.75 16.55
CA HIS A 373 -20.29 -3.17 15.53
C HIS A 373 -19.42 -2.03 14.97
N SER A 374 -19.30 -0.90 15.67
CA SER A 374 -18.42 0.21 15.26
C SER A 374 -16.94 -0.06 15.52
N ALA A 375 -16.65 -0.90 16.51
CA ALA A 375 -15.31 -1.34 16.86
C ALA A 375 -15.35 -2.59 17.75
N MET A 376 -14.19 -3.21 17.93
CA MET A 376 -13.92 -4.24 18.91
C MET A 376 -12.52 -4.03 19.48
N PHE A 377 -12.23 -4.63 20.62
CA PHE A 377 -10.84 -4.74 21.08
C PHE A 377 -10.45 -6.20 21.23
N SER A 378 -9.17 -6.50 21.03
CA SER A 378 -8.57 -7.80 21.30
C SER A 378 -7.68 -7.72 22.54
N LEU A 379 -7.57 -8.84 23.25
CA LEU A 379 -6.50 -9.11 24.19
C LEU A 379 -5.67 -10.24 23.61
N ASP A 380 -4.42 -9.98 23.27
CA ASP A 380 -3.45 -10.96 22.79
C ASP A 380 -2.49 -11.32 23.93
N PHE A 381 -2.45 -12.60 24.28
CA PHE A 381 -1.60 -13.18 25.34
C PHE A 381 -0.40 -13.86 24.70
N GLY A 382 0.56 -13.06 24.25
CA GLY A 382 1.71 -13.54 23.50
C GLY A 382 3.04 -13.05 24.03
N VAL A 383 4.04 -13.08 23.17
CA VAL A 383 5.35 -12.49 23.42
C VAL A 383 5.41 -11.11 22.78
N ALA A 384 5.61 -10.07 23.58
CA ALA A 384 5.90 -8.74 23.05
C ALA A 384 7.42 -8.52 22.99
N LEU A 385 7.89 -8.01 21.84
CA LEU A 385 9.26 -7.51 21.71
C LEU A 385 9.34 -6.15 22.41
N ILE A 386 9.89 -6.13 23.62
CA ILE A 386 10.13 -4.88 24.34
C ILE A 386 11.45 -4.30 23.83
N GLU A 387 11.39 -3.24 23.01
CA GLU A 387 12.52 -2.58 22.36
C GLU A 387 13.70 -2.31 23.31
N ALA A 388 13.42 -2.04 24.58
CA ALA A 388 14.42 -1.67 25.58
C ALA A 388 15.28 -2.84 26.10
N THR A 389 14.89 -4.10 25.94
CA THR A 389 15.56 -5.21 26.66
C THR A 389 16.03 -6.37 25.79
N SER A 390 15.75 -6.39 24.48
CA SER A 390 16.12 -7.50 23.56
C SER A 390 15.68 -8.90 24.02
N HIS A 391 14.90 -9.01 25.09
CA HIS A 391 14.41 -10.24 25.66
C HIS A 391 12.90 -10.29 25.46
N ALA A 392 12.46 -11.35 24.78
CA ALA A 392 11.07 -11.76 24.70
C ALA A 392 10.50 -11.93 26.12
N LYS A 393 9.43 -11.22 26.45
CA LYS A 393 8.67 -11.41 27.68
C LYS A 393 7.21 -11.69 27.37
N ALA A 394 6.63 -12.63 28.12
CA ALA A 394 5.20 -12.85 28.15
C ALA A 394 4.50 -11.51 28.42
N SER A 395 3.49 -11.17 27.62
CA SER A 395 2.83 -9.88 27.68
C SER A 395 1.35 -10.01 27.34
N VAL A 396 0.55 -9.09 27.88
CA VAL A 396 -0.85 -8.90 27.46
C VAL A 396 -0.91 -7.62 26.66
N VAL A 397 -1.29 -7.71 25.39
CA VAL A 397 -1.46 -6.58 24.49
C VAL A 397 -2.94 -6.34 24.26
N VAL A 398 -3.35 -5.09 24.40
CA VAL A 398 -4.73 -4.68 24.12
C VAL A 398 -4.74 -3.77 22.90
N GLU A 399 -5.49 -4.18 21.88
CA GLU A 399 -5.58 -3.46 20.60
C GLU A 399 -7.04 -3.19 20.24
N ARG A 400 -7.30 -2.02 19.66
CA ARG A 400 -8.60 -1.64 19.12
C ARG A 400 -8.63 -1.86 17.62
N HIS A 401 -9.65 -2.56 17.17
CA HIS A 401 -9.93 -2.80 15.76
C HIS A 401 -11.16 -2.01 15.35
N THR A 402 -11.07 -1.33 14.21
CA THR A 402 -12.22 -0.76 13.50
C THR A 402 -12.35 -1.46 12.16
N ASP A 403 -13.47 -1.27 11.47
CA ASP A 403 -13.66 -1.80 10.11
C ASP A 403 -12.87 -1.03 9.03
N GLY A 404 -11.93 -0.15 9.43
CA GLY A 404 -11.17 0.76 8.56
C GLY A 404 -12.00 1.88 7.93
N SER A 405 -13.31 1.69 7.76
CA SER A 405 -14.22 2.62 7.09
C SER A 405 -14.87 3.63 8.04
N ARG A 406 -15.05 3.25 9.32
CA ARG A 406 -15.75 4.06 10.33
C ARG A 406 -14.90 4.18 11.59
N ALA A 407 -14.88 5.39 12.14
CA ALA A 407 -14.34 5.61 13.47
C ALA A 407 -15.20 4.88 14.51
N ALA A 408 -14.55 4.40 15.57
CA ALA A 408 -15.24 3.82 16.71
C ALA A 408 -16.27 4.80 17.28
N SER A 409 -17.46 4.32 17.63
CA SER A 409 -18.51 5.20 18.15
C SER A 409 -18.10 5.82 19.49
N LEU A 410 -18.59 7.02 19.82
CA LEU A 410 -18.34 7.62 21.13
C LEU A 410 -18.83 6.71 22.27
N GLN A 411 -19.97 6.03 22.04
CA GLN A 411 -20.52 5.08 23.00
C GLN A 411 -19.55 3.91 23.23
N TYR A 412 -19.00 3.33 22.14
CA TYR A 412 -17.97 2.31 22.22
C TYR A 412 -16.79 2.80 23.05
N MET A 413 -16.20 3.95 22.71
CA MET A 413 -14.98 4.44 23.37
C MET A 413 -15.16 4.65 24.87
N LEU A 414 -16.32 5.15 25.30
CA LEU A 414 -16.63 5.32 26.72
C LEU A 414 -16.77 3.97 27.44
N GLN A 415 -17.48 3.02 26.82
CA GLN A 415 -17.73 1.70 27.42
C GLN A 415 -16.46 0.83 27.43
N GLU A 416 -15.69 0.86 26.35
CA GLU A 416 -14.38 0.23 26.24
C GLU A 416 -13.46 0.72 27.36
N SER A 417 -13.39 2.04 27.59
CA SER A 417 -12.58 2.60 28.66
C SER A 417 -12.98 2.08 30.05
N VAL A 418 -14.28 2.02 30.35
CA VAL A 418 -14.78 1.51 31.64
C VAL A 418 -14.44 0.03 31.81
N LEU A 419 -14.64 -0.78 30.76
CA LEU A 419 -14.36 -2.20 30.80
C LEU A 419 -12.86 -2.48 30.95
N LEU A 420 -12.01 -1.73 30.23
CA LEU A 420 -10.55 -1.87 30.30
C LEU A 420 -9.99 -1.42 31.64
N HIS A 421 -10.54 -0.38 32.29
CA HIS A 421 -10.15 -0.05 33.67
C HIS A 421 -10.47 -1.20 34.64
N GLY A 422 -11.67 -1.77 34.55
CA GLY A 422 -12.04 -2.93 35.38
C GLY A 422 -11.17 -4.15 35.13
N LEU A 423 -10.78 -4.38 33.86
CA LEU A 423 -9.83 -5.43 33.49
C LEU A 423 -8.44 -5.18 34.08
N LEU A 424 -7.93 -3.94 34.04
CA LEU A 424 -6.64 -3.58 34.63
C LEU A 424 -6.65 -3.82 36.15
N ASP A 425 -7.74 -3.47 36.85
CA ASP A 425 -7.90 -3.76 38.28
C ASP A 425 -7.90 -5.27 38.55
N TYR A 426 -8.59 -6.03 37.70
CA TYR A 426 -8.62 -7.49 37.80
C TYR A 426 -7.24 -8.11 37.59
N LEU A 427 -6.54 -7.75 36.51
CA LEU A 427 -5.19 -8.23 36.20
C LEU A 427 -4.20 -7.86 37.30
N SER A 428 -4.26 -6.63 37.80
CA SER A 428 -3.44 -6.18 38.92
C SER A 428 -3.64 -7.06 40.15
N ASN A 429 -4.89 -7.38 40.50
CA ASN A 429 -5.16 -8.26 41.65
C ASN A 429 -4.63 -9.68 41.42
N VAL A 430 -4.80 -10.26 40.23
CA VAL A 430 -4.29 -11.61 39.92
C VAL A 430 -2.75 -11.64 40.00
N ILE A 431 -2.07 -10.68 39.38
CA ILE A 431 -0.61 -10.64 39.30
C ILE A 431 0.04 -10.34 40.67
N LEU A 432 -0.58 -9.44 41.46
CA LEU A 432 -0.05 -9.01 42.76
C LEU A 432 -0.37 -10.00 43.89
N ASN A 433 -1.50 -10.69 43.86
CA ASN A 433 -1.82 -11.71 44.88
C ASN A 433 -0.84 -12.88 44.87
N GLU A 434 -0.20 -13.15 43.73
CA GLU A 434 0.86 -14.15 43.60
C GLU A 434 2.27 -13.57 43.83
N SER A 435 2.39 -12.27 44.14
CA SER A 435 3.66 -11.61 44.41
C SER A 435 4.07 -11.73 45.88
N SER A 436 5.37 -11.87 46.13
CA SER A 436 5.95 -11.88 47.49
C SER A 436 6.24 -10.49 48.05
N GLY A 437 5.80 -9.43 47.37
CA GLY A 437 6.08 -8.01 47.67
C GLY A 437 7.42 -7.52 47.11
N GLY A 438 7.59 -6.20 47.03
CA GLY A 438 8.86 -5.54 46.67
C GLY A 438 8.87 -4.81 45.32
N ALA A 439 10.04 -4.73 44.67
CA ALA A 439 10.26 -3.93 43.45
C ALA A 439 9.36 -4.31 42.27
N GLU A 440 8.90 -5.55 42.21
CA GLU A 440 8.03 -6.02 41.15
C GLU A 440 6.59 -5.52 41.30
N GLU A 441 6.09 -5.41 42.53
CA GLU A 441 4.78 -4.84 42.81
C GLU A 441 4.72 -3.37 42.40
N GLU A 442 5.81 -2.63 42.67
CA GLU A 442 5.97 -1.25 42.22
C GLU A 442 6.02 -1.15 40.68
N TYR A 443 6.77 -2.05 40.02
CA TYR A 443 6.85 -2.11 38.55
C TYR A 443 5.49 -2.40 37.91
N VAL A 444 4.78 -3.43 38.38
CA VAL A 444 3.44 -3.80 37.88
C VAL A 444 2.46 -2.66 38.14
N GLY A 445 2.48 -2.06 39.34
CA GLY A 445 1.64 -0.92 39.68
C GLY A 445 1.86 0.26 38.73
N HIS A 446 3.12 0.61 38.44
CA HIS A 446 3.45 1.67 37.50
C HIS A 446 3.02 1.34 36.06
N ALA A 447 3.21 0.10 35.61
CA ALA A 447 2.76 -0.34 34.29
C ALA A 447 1.23 -0.25 34.14
N MET A 448 0.48 -0.64 35.17
CA MET A 448 -0.98 -0.54 35.20
C MET A 448 -1.45 0.92 35.16
N GLU A 449 -0.83 1.82 35.93
CA GLU A 449 -1.15 3.25 35.88
C GLU A 449 -0.86 3.85 34.50
N LYS A 450 0.28 3.51 33.89
CA LYS A 450 0.61 3.95 32.54
C LYS A 450 -0.42 3.45 31.52
N ALA A 451 -0.91 2.22 31.64
CA ALA A 451 -1.98 1.70 30.80
C ALA A 451 -3.30 2.45 31.03
N ARG A 452 -3.63 2.81 32.27
CA ARG A 452 -4.82 3.64 32.58
C ARG A 452 -4.76 5.01 31.90
N ASP A 453 -3.59 5.60 31.75
CA ASP A 453 -3.40 6.93 31.12
C ASP A 453 -3.61 6.93 29.60
N THR A 454 -3.56 5.78 28.95
CA THR A 454 -3.87 5.67 27.51
C THR A 454 -5.38 5.60 27.24
N LEU A 455 -6.19 5.34 28.26
CA LEU A 455 -7.63 5.12 28.12
C LEU A 455 -8.43 6.45 28.10
N PRO A 456 -9.48 6.57 27.26
CA PRO A 456 -10.22 7.82 27.07
C PRO A 456 -10.87 8.41 28.34
N ALA A 457 -11.36 7.59 29.27
CA ALA A 457 -12.11 8.08 30.43
C ALA A 457 -11.29 8.98 31.36
N ARG A 458 -9.98 8.75 31.49
CA ARG A 458 -9.10 9.55 32.35
C ARG A 458 -8.65 10.86 31.70
N ARG A 459 -8.72 10.98 30.38
CA ARG A 459 -8.43 12.24 29.66
C ARG A 459 -9.57 13.26 29.74
N ALA A 460 -10.76 12.83 30.14
CA ALA A 460 -11.95 13.67 30.25
C ALA A 460 -12.15 14.27 31.66
N SER A 461 -11.38 13.81 32.66
CA SER A 461 -11.31 14.34 34.03
C SER A 461 -10.12 15.26 34.20
#